data_AF-X6MYB0-F1
#
_entry.id   AF-X6MYB0-F1
#
_cell.length_a   1.000
_cell.length_b   1.000
_cell.length_c   1.000
_cell.angle_alpha   90.00
_cell.angle_beta   90.00
_cell.angle_gamma   90.00
#
_symmetry.space_group_name_H-M   'P 1'
#
loop_
_entity.id
_entity.type
_entity.pdbx_description
1 polymer ?
#
loop_
_entity_poly.entity_id
_entity_poly.type
_entity_poly.pdbx_seq_one_letter_code
_entity_poly.pdbx_strand_id
1 'polypeptide(L)'
;MATSPQTETRTTLLNEMFVTSAVISVSDFKKLHNNEQGQKMKEINKALEGLKNFSQKQADSIVQTLIPQKIAVMDKLLLEMDNRSKKEQSNPYKINVEEGTNSATKEMTNFYKHSKYTNEEKLRMQSENKCNVVLVEMLQKVGDELNDALLITSDIKLSISLCVPEMQEGNNFGVDVQQAVLETLLYFEENVRKYNDSLSTYYIQRGKRITDIYKNPQISNFRNALTTFDLDQYVELRSICCDLREFYYQLYNLYTKNFDKLKQPRTTKNTSFF
;
A
#
# COMPACT_ATOMS: atom_id res chain seq x y z
N MET A 1 -23.96 11.11 -2.04
CA MET A 1 -23.48 9.85 -2.64
C MET A 1 -23.58 8.79 -1.57
N ALA A 2 -24.46 7.81 -1.71
CA ALA A 2 -24.54 6.71 -0.75
C ALA A 2 -23.30 5.82 -0.94
N THR A 3 -22.51 5.64 0.12
CA THR A 3 -21.42 4.68 0.19
C THR A 3 -21.97 3.28 -0.03
N SER A 4 -21.32 2.49 -0.90
CA SER A 4 -21.72 1.09 -1.11
C SER A 4 -21.51 0.30 0.19
N PRO A 5 -22.39 -0.66 0.55
CA PRO A 5 -22.21 -1.50 1.75
C PRO A 5 -20.85 -2.21 1.81
N GLN A 6 -20.25 -2.51 0.64
CA GLN A 6 -18.91 -3.09 0.55
C GLN A 6 -17.81 -2.09 0.93
N THR A 7 -17.97 -0.81 0.58
CA THR A 7 -17.02 0.25 0.94
C THR A 7 -17.08 0.55 2.44
N GLU A 8 -18.27 0.57 3.04
CA GLU A 8 -18.42 0.71 4.49
C GLU A 8 -17.78 -0.45 5.25
N THR A 9 -18.03 -1.70 4.83
CA THR A 9 -17.43 -2.88 5.46
C THR A 9 -15.88 -2.86 5.40
N ARG A 10 -15.31 -2.47 4.25
CA ARG A 10 -13.87 -2.26 4.07
C ARG A 10 -13.32 -1.21 5.04
N THR A 11 -13.94 -0.02 5.07
CA THR A 11 -13.51 1.10 5.92
C THR A 11 -13.63 0.78 7.40
N THR A 12 -14.65 0.01 7.82
CA THR A 12 -14.78 -0.42 9.21
C THR A 12 -13.67 -1.39 9.60
N LEU A 13 -13.43 -2.45 8.83
CA LEU A 13 -12.45 -3.48 9.19
C LEU A 13 -11.01 -2.98 9.29
N LEU A 14 -10.60 -2.06 8.40
CA LEU A 14 -9.22 -1.53 8.38
C LEU A 14 -8.98 -0.39 9.39
N ASN A 15 -10.03 0.20 9.95
CA ASN A 15 -9.91 1.30 10.91
C ASN A 15 -10.24 0.89 12.36
N GLU A 16 -10.61 -0.36 12.60
CA GLU A 16 -10.82 -0.86 13.96
C GLU A 16 -9.49 -0.90 14.73
N MET A 17 -9.45 -0.20 15.87
CA MET A 17 -8.27 -0.12 16.73
C MET A 17 -8.55 -0.71 18.11
N PHE A 18 -7.58 -1.44 18.65
CA PHE A 18 -7.60 -1.86 20.05
C PHE A 18 -7.11 -0.72 20.95
N VAL A 19 -7.94 -0.31 21.92
CA VAL A 19 -7.59 0.74 22.89
C VAL A 19 -7.36 0.10 24.26
N THR A 20 -6.19 0.33 24.85
CA THR A 20 -5.87 -0.07 26.23
C THR A 20 -5.63 1.14 27.12
N SER A 21 -6.13 1.07 28.35
CA SER A 21 -5.87 2.05 29.41
C SER A 21 -4.72 1.65 30.34
N ALA A 22 -4.16 0.44 30.17
CA ALA A 22 -3.11 -0.10 31.02
C ALA A 22 -1.72 0.37 30.55
N VAL A 23 -1.35 1.61 30.88
CA VAL A 23 -0.03 2.17 30.59
C VAL A 23 0.68 2.54 31.89
N ILE A 24 1.87 2.00 32.12
CA ILE A 24 2.76 2.37 33.22
C ILE A 24 4.21 2.30 32.72
N SER A 25 5.05 3.26 33.10
CA SER A 25 6.47 3.20 32.76
C SER A 25 7.16 2.09 33.56
N VAL A 26 8.24 1.51 33.02
CA VAL A 26 9.06 0.53 33.76
C VAL A 26 9.58 1.13 35.07
N SER A 27 9.93 2.40 35.05
CA SER A 27 10.42 3.16 36.21
C SER A 27 9.35 3.25 37.31
N ASP A 28 8.10 3.51 36.95
CA ASP A 28 7.01 3.65 37.92
C ASP A 28 6.49 2.29 38.38
N PHE A 29 6.49 1.28 37.51
CA PHE A 29 6.20 -0.11 37.89
C PHE A 29 7.15 -0.61 38.99
N LYS A 30 8.45 -0.32 38.87
CA LYS A 30 9.46 -0.72 39.87
C LYS A 30 9.30 -0.04 41.23
N LYS A 31 8.60 1.10 41.30
CA LYS A 31 8.33 1.82 42.57
C LYS A 31 7.15 1.25 43.35
N LEU A 32 6.31 0.43 42.71
CA LEU A 32 5.15 -0.20 43.35
C LEU A 32 5.56 -1.26 44.36
N HIS A 33 4.72 -1.49 45.38
CA HIS A 33 4.90 -2.61 46.29
C HIS A 33 4.68 -3.95 45.58
N ASN A 34 5.29 -5.04 46.05
CA ASN A 34 5.20 -6.37 45.40
C ASN A 34 3.76 -6.84 45.09
N ASN A 35 2.81 -6.57 45.99
CA ASN A 35 1.39 -6.91 45.78
C ASN A 35 0.76 -6.09 44.64
N GLU A 36 1.11 -4.81 44.55
CA GLU A 36 0.64 -3.90 43.50
C GLU A 36 1.29 -4.21 42.16
N GLN A 37 2.58 -4.58 42.14
CA GLN A 37 3.27 -5.09 40.95
C GLN A 37 2.59 -6.34 40.41
N GLY A 38 2.24 -7.30 41.28
CA GLY A 38 1.52 -8.50 40.91
C GLY A 38 0.14 -8.21 40.31
N GLN A 39 -0.61 -7.28 40.91
CA GLN A 39 -1.91 -6.85 40.38
C GLN A 39 -1.77 -6.16 39.02
N LYS A 40 -0.78 -5.27 38.88
CA LYS A 40 -0.54 -4.54 37.63
C LYS A 40 -0.09 -5.47 36.51
N MET A 41 0.73 -6.47 36.81
CA MET A 41 1.12 -7.49 35.84
C MET A 41 -0.08 -8.31 35.36
N LYS A 42 -1.01 -8.66 36.26
CA LYS A 42 -2.28 -9.33 35.87
C LYS A 42 -3.14 -8.47 34.95
N GLU A 43 -3.24 -7.16 35.22
CA GLU A 43 -3.95 -6.22 34.35
C GLU A 43 -3.32 -6.14 32.95
N ILE A 44 -2.00 -6.01 32.88
CA ILE A 44 -1.24 -5.96 31.62
C ILE A 44 -1.44 -7.25 30.83
N ASN A 45 -1.28 -8.41 31.47
CA ASN A 45 -1.47 -9.71 30.81
C ASN A 45 -2.90 -9.87 30.29
N LYS A 46 -3.91 -9.42 31.04
CA LYS A 46 -5.31 -9.42 30.60
C LYS A 46 -5.51 -8.50 29.39
N ALA A 47 -4.86 -7.34 29.35
CA ALA A 47 -4.93 -6.43 28.20
C ALA A 47 -4.24 -7.02 26.97
N LEU A 48 -3.08 -7.67 27.13
CA LEU A 48 -2.36 -8.36 26.04
C LEU A 48 -3.17 -9.53 25.48
N GLU A 49 -3.82 -10.31 26.34
CA GLU A 49 -4.72 -11.38 25.90
C GLU A 49 -5.95 -10.80 25.18
N GLY A 50 -6.48 -9.68 25.63
CA GLY A 50 -7.52 -8.93 24.92
C GLY A 50 -7.10 -8.50 23.52
N LEU A 51 -5.89 -7.92 23.39
CA LEU A 51 -5.32 -7.52 22.10
C LEU A 51 -5.12 -8.71 21.18
N LYS A 52 -4.60 -9.83 21.69
CA LYS A 52 -4.42 -11.07 20.93
C LYS A 52 -5.74 -11.60 20.38
N ASN A 53 -6.78 -11.65 21.21
CA ASN A 53 -8.10 -12.11 20.77
C ASN A 53 -8.74 -11.16 19.76
N PHE A 54 -8.55 -9.84 19.93
CA PHE A 54 -9.00 -8.84 18.97
C PHE A 54 -8.30 -9.01 17.61
N SER A 55 -6.97 -9.04 17.59
CA SER A 55 -6.19 -9.13 16.35
C SER A 55 -6.46 -10.44 15.60
N GLN A 56 -6.67 -11.56 16.31
CA GLN A 56 -7.07 -12.82 15.69
C GLN A 56 -8.44 -12.73 15.01
N LYS A 57 -9.45 -12.15 15.68
CA LYS A 57 -10.79 -11.97 15.09
C LYS A 57 -10.76 -11.03 13.87
N GLN A 58 -9.96 -9.98 13.96
CA GLN A 58 -9.77 -9.04 12.85
C GLN A 58 -9.10 -9.74 11.66
N ALA A 59 -8.00 -10.48 11.89
CA ALA A 59 -7.34 -11.25 10.84
C ALA A 59 -8.25 -12.30 10.21
N ASP A 60 -9.05 -13.04 11.01
CA ASP A 60 -10.04 -13.98 10.50
C ASP A 60 -11.05 -13.28 9.58
N SER A 61 -11.57 -12.13 10.01
CA SER A 61 -12.54 -11.34 9.26
C SER A 61 -11.93 -10.83 7.94
N ILE A 62 -10.71 -10.29 8.01
CA ILE A 62 -9.96 -9.84 6.84
C ILE A 62 -9.79 -10.99 5.84
N VAL A 63 -9.34 -12.16 6.29
CA VAL A 63 -9.08 -13.30 5.40
C VAL A 63 -10.36 -13.86 4.81
N GLN A 64 -11.44 -13.98 5.60
CA GLN A 64 -12.68 -14.61 5.16
C GLN A 64 -13.56 -13.70 4.30
N THR A 65 -13.53 -12.39 4.52
CA THR A 65 -14.41 -11.44 3.81
C THR A 65 -13.65 -10.43 2.97
N LEU A 66 -12.67 -9.72 3.54
CA LEU A 66 -12.02 -8.62 2.84
C LEU A 66 -11.11 -9.10 1.70
N ILE A 67 -10.30 -10.13 1.90
CA ILE A 67 -9.39 -10.65 0.86
C ILE A 67 -10.16 -11.10 -0.40
N PRO A 68 -11.24 -11.92 -0.31
CA PRO A 68 -12.06 -12.25 -1.48
C PRO A 68 -12.63 -11.02 -2.20
N GLN A 69 -13.05 -10.00 -1.47
CA GLN A 69 -13.53 -8.75 -2.06
C GLN A 69 -12.40 -8.02 -2.80
N LYS A 70 -11.20 -7.98 -2.22
CA LYS A 70 -10.02 -7.35 -2.82
C LYS A 70 -9.60 -8.02 -4.13
N ILE A 71 -9.64 -9.35 -4.18
CA ILE A 71 -9.41 -10.11 -5.42
C ILE A 71 -10.39 -9.65 -6.52
N ALA A 72 -11.68 -9.54 -6.19
CA ALA A 72 -12.69 -9.08 -7.15
C ALA A 72 -12.49 -7.60 -7.56
N VAL A 73 -11.97 -6.75 -6.68
CA VAL A 73 -11.57 -5.38 -7.02
C VAL A 73 -10.39 -5.38 -8.00
N MET A 74 -9.37 -6.22 -7.77
CA MET A 74 -8.23 -6.33 -8.68
C MET A 74 -8.68 -6.77 -10.08
N ASP A 75 -9.58 -7.75 -10.19
CA ASP A 75 -10.11 -8.20 -11.49
C ASP A 75 -10.82 -7.08 -12.25
N LYS A 76 -11.61 -6.26 -11.53
CA LYS A 76 -12.27 -5.09 -12.12
C LYS A 76 -11.28 -4.03 -12.58
N LEU A 77 -10.26 -3.74 -11.77
CA LEU A 77 -9.21 -2.77 -12.12
C LEU A 77 -8.41 -3.22 -13.33
N LEU A 78 -8.06 -4.51 -13.43
CA LEU A 78 -7.36 -5.08 -14.59
C LEU A 78 -8.18 -4.86 -15.87
N LEU A 79 -9.48 -5.15 -15.85
CA LEU A 79 -10.36 -4.92 -16.99
C LEU A 79 -10.49 -3.42 -17.33
N GLU A 80 -10.62 -2.56 -16.32
CA GLU A 80 -10.71 -1.12 -16.50
C GLU A 80 -9.42 -0.55 -17.15
N MET A 81 -8.25 -1.00 -16.70
CA MET A 81 -6.95 -0.61 -17.24
C MET A 81 -6.79 -1.02 -18.71
N ASP A 82 -7.11 -2.27 -19.05
CA ASP A 82 -7.01 -2.75 -20.43
C ASP A 82 -7.89 -1.92 -21.37
N ASN A 83 -9.08 -1.53 -20.92
CA ASN A 83 -9.99 -0.67 -21.68
C ASN A 83 -9.48 0.77 -21.81
N ARG A 84 -8.94 1.36 -20.74
CA ARG A 84 -8.38 2.72 -20.76
C ARG A 84 -7.12 2.80 -21.62
N SER A 85 -6.23 1.81 -21.51
CA SER A 85 -5.02 1.69 -22.32
C SER A 85 -5.35 1.68 -23.83
N LYS A 86 -6.31 0.85 -24.27
CA LYS A 86 -6.75 0.83 -25.68
C LYS A 86 -7.32 2.17 -26.16
N LYS A 87 -8.10 2.85 -25.32
CA LYS A 87 -8.64 4.19 -25.64
C LYS A 87 -7.52 5.21 -25.79
N GLU A 88 -6.53 5.17 -24.90
CA GLU A 88 -5.40 6.09 -24.95
C GLU A 88 -4.44 5.80 -26.11
N GLN A 89 -4.24 4.53 -26.49
CA GLN A 89 -3.53 4.17 -27.72
C GLN A 89 -4.22 4.75 -28.97
N SER A 90 -5.55 4.75 -28.98
CA SER A 90 -6.34 5.27 -30.11
C SER A 90 -6.39 6.80 -30.14
N ASN A 91 -6.39 7.45 -28.97
CA ASN A 91 -6.41 8.90 -28.84
C ASN A 91 -5.48 9.34 -27.69
N PRO A 92 -4.16 9.48 -27.95
CA PRO A 92 -3.19 9.81 -26.91
C PRO A 92 -3.43 11.17 -26.25
N TYR A 93 -3.10 11.28 -24.97
CA TYR A 93 -3.15 12.56 -24.26
C TYR A 93 -2.15 13.56 -24.88
N LYS A 94 -2.66 14.69 -25.37
CA LYS A 94 -1.84 15.75 -25.99
C LYS A 94 -1.57 16.86 -24.99
N ILE A 95 -0.31 17.25 -24.86
CA ILE A 95 0.07 18.45 -24.12
C ILE A 95 -0.05 19.69 -25.01
N ASN A 96 -0.46 20.81 -24.43
CA ASN A 96 -0.45 22.08 -25.13
C ASN A 96 0.97 22.66 -25.03
N VAL A 97 1.64 22.81 -26.16
CA VAL A 97 2.91 23.54 -26.24
C VAL A 97 2.56 24.83 -26.93
N GLU A 98 2.25 25.87 -26.17
CA GLU A 98 2.03 27.19 -26.77
C GLU A 98 3.34 27.59 -27.47
N GLU A 99 3.28 27.65 -28.81
CA GLU A 99 4.38 28.14 -29.64
C GLU A 99 4.49 29.65 -29.50
N GLY A 100 4.74 30.15 -28.29
CA GLY A 100 5.10 31.54 -28.00
C GLY A 100 4.41 32.60 -28.88
N THR A 101 3.09 32.54 -29.08
CA THR A 101 2.39 33.60 -29.80
C THR A 101 2.10 34.73 -28.81
N ASN A 102 3.00 35.71 -28.76
CA ASN A 102 2.82 37.15 -28.46
C ASN A 102 1.64 37.65 -27.58
N SER A 103 1.19 36.92 -26.55
CA SER A 103 0.19 37.48 -25.62
C SER A 103 0.29 36.91 -24.20
N ALA A 104 1.35 37.25 -23.47
CA ALA A 104 1.29 37.27 -22.01
C ALA A 104 2.38 38.20 -21.43
N THR A 105 2.04 39.48 -21.28
CA THR A 105 2.66 40.36 -20.29
C THR A 105 2.34 39.84 -18.88
N LYS A 106 3.03 38.81 -18.43
CA LYS A 106 3.12 38.47 -17.01
C LYS A 106 4.53 38.82 -16.54
N GLU A 107 4.61 39.73 -15.59
CA GLU A 107 5.87 40.18 -14.98
C GLU A 107 6.74 38.98 -14.62
N MET A 108 7.99 39.03 -15.09
CA MET A 108 8.99 38.00 -14.86
C MET A 108 9.24 37.87 -13.35
N THR A 109 8.58 36.92 -12.69
CA THR A 109 8.82 36.65 -11.26
C THR A 109 10.32 36.42 -11.04
N ASN A 110 10.88 37.06 -10.01
CA ASN A 110 12.32 37.18 -9.71
C ASN A 110 13.11 35.84 -9.57
N PHE A 111 12.48 34.68 -9.77
CA PHE A 111 13.08 33.35 -9.69
C PHE A 111 14.13 33.03 -10.78
N TYR A 112 14.15 33.76 -11.90
CA TYR A 112 14.93 33.38 -13.10
C TYR A 112 16.17 34.25 -13.39
N LYS A 113 16.62 35.09 -12.46
CA LYS A 113 17.74 36.04 -12.67
C LYS A 113 19.11 35.37 -12.91
N HIS A 114 19.27 34.08 -12.58
CA HIS A 114 20.49 33.29 -12.85
C HIS A 114 20.24 31.98 -13.62
N SER A 115 19.13 31.89 -14.35
CA SER A 115 18.77 30.66 -15.07
C SER A 115 19.60 30.47 -16.34
N LYS A 116 20.05 29.23 -16.62
CA LYS A 116 20.70 28.81 -17.88
C LYS A 116 19.79 28.85 -19.12
N TYR A 117 18.49 29.11 -18.93
CA TYR A 117 17.49 29.14 -19.99
C TYR A 117 17.37 30.51 -20.67
N THR A 118 17.15 30.48 -21.97
CA THR A 118 16.79 31.62 -22.82
C THR A 118 15.44 32.21 -22.42
N ASN A 119 15.17 33.45 -22.81
CA ASN A 119 13.90 34.10 -22.50
C ASN A 119 12.69 33.40 -23.15
N GLU A 120 12.87 32.85 -24.36
CA GLU A 120 11.83 32.06 -25.04
C GLU A 120 11.53 30.74 -24.32
N GLU A 121 12.56 30.05 -23.82
CA GLU A 121 12.38 28.85 -23.00
C GLU A 121 11.63 29.16 -21.70
N LYS A 122 11.96 30.28 -21.04
CA LYS A 122 11.25 30.71 -19.81
C LYS A 122 9.77 30.98 -20.07
N LEU A 123 9.42 31.58 -21.22
CA LEU A 123 8.03 31.84 -21.58
C LEU A 123 7.26 30.52 -21.81
N ARG A 124 7.86 29.57 -22.53
CA ARG A 124 7.28 28.23 -22.73
C ARG A 124 7.09 27.47 -21.41
N MET A 125 8.05 27.56 -20.50
CA MET A 125 7.97 26.91 -19.18
C MET A 125 6.91 27.50 -18.24
N GLN A 126 6.31 28.66 -18.56
CA GLN A 126 5.18 29.22 -17.81
C GLN A 126 3.82 28.60 -18.21
N SER A 127 3.78 27.85 -19.31
CA SER A 127 2.57 27.19 -19.77
C SER A 127 2.18 26.03 -18.82
N GLU A 128 0.99 26.13 -18.24
CA GLU A 128 0.46 25.13 -17.31
C GLU A 128 0.01 23.88 -18.07
N ASN A 129 0.72 22.76 -17.87
CA ASN A 129 0.34 21.46 -18.41
C ASN A 129 -0.10 20.53 -17.28
N LYS A 130 -1.34 20.02 -17.39
CA LYS A 130 -1.88 19.04 -16.45
C LYS A 130 -1.26 17.65 -16.68
N CYS A 131 -1.23 16.85 -15.63
CA CYS A 131 -0.98 15.41 -15.75
C CYS A 131 -2.05 14.76 -16.63
N ASN A 132 -1.75 13.57 -17.16
CA ASN A 132 -2.76 12.78 -17.84
C ASN A 132 -3.85 12.40 -16.82
N VAL A 133 -4.98 13.10 -16.88
CA VAL A 133 -6.06 12.98 -15.89
C VAL A 133 -6.67 11.57 -15.85
N VAL A 134 -6.70 10.88 -16.99
CA VAL A 134 -7.25 9.52 -17.10
C VAL A 134 -6.34 8.51 -16.41
N LEU A 135 -5.03 8.66 -16.59
CA LEU A 135 -4.01 7.83 -15.96
C LEU A 135 -3.85 8.16 -14.47
N VAL A 136 -3.95 9.43 -14.07
CA VAL A 136 -3.91 9.85 -12.66
C VAL A 136 -5.04 9.21 -11.85
N GLU A 137 -6.25 9.12 -12.41
CA GLU A 137 -7.35 8.42 -11.75
C GLU A 137 -7.00 6.94 -11.49
N MET A 138 -6.34 6.28 -12.44
CA MET A 138 -5.92 4.88 -12.27
C MET A 138 -4.77 4.74 -11.27
N LEU A 139 -3.78 5.64 -11.31
CA LEU A 139 -2.69 5.71 -10.33
C LEU A 139 -3.24 5.85 -8.91
N GLN A 140 -4.26 6.70 -8.71
CA GLN A 140 -4.92 6.88 -7.41
C GLN A 140 -5.63 5.60 -6.95
N LYS A 141 -6.45 4.99 -7.81
CA LYS A 141 -7.13 3.73 -7.48
C LYS A 141 -6.15 2.63 -7.09
N VAL A 142 -5.05 2.46 -7.83
CA VAL A 142 -4.02 1.45 -7.51
C VAL A 142 -3.27 1.83 -6.23
N GLY A 143 -2.96 3.10 -6.02
CA GLY A 143 -2.34 3.60 -4.79
C GLY A 143 -3.18 3.31 -3.54
N ASP A 144 -4.50 3.52 -3.60
CA ASP A 144 -5.41 3.17 -2.50
C ASP A 144 -5.39 1.67 -2.19
N GLU A 145 -5.30 0.83 -3.23
CA GLU A 145 -5.25 -0.62 -3.06
C GLU A 145 -3.89 -1.11 -2.51
N LEU A 146 -2.79 -0.45 -2.86
CA LEU A 146 -1.47 -0.68 -2.25
C LEU A 146 -1.49 -0.34 -0.75
N ASN A 147 -2.10 0.78 -0.37
CA ASN A 147 -2.21 1.18 1.04
C ASN A 147 -3.03 0.17 1.84
N ASP A 148 -4.16 -0.27 1.30
CA ASP A 148 -4.96 -1.33 1.89
C ASP A 148 -4.18 -2.65 2.02
N ALA A 149 -3.38 -3.02 1.02
CA ALA A 149 -2.54 -4.22 1.10
C ALA A 149 -1.53 -4.15 2.26
N LEU A 150 -0.94 -2.97 2.52
CA LEU A 150 -0.05 -2.78 3.68
C LEU A 150 -0.79 -2.94 5.00
N LEU A 151 -1.99 -2.37 5.14
CA LEU A 151 -2.80 -2.48 6.36
C LEU A 151 -3.22 -3.93 6.62
N ILE A 152 -3.78 -4.59 5.61
CA ILE A 152 -4.16 -6.01 5.64
C ILE A 152 -2.99 -6.89 6.08
N THR A 153 -1.81 -6.67 5.47
CA THR A 153 -0.61 -7.45 5.78
C THR A 153 -0.13 -7.20 7.20
N SER A 154 -0.16 -5.95 7.67
CA SER A 154 0.21 -5.57 9.03
C SER A 154 -0.70 -6.19 10.09
N ASP A 155 -2.02 -6.20 9.88
CA ASP A 155 -2.99 -6.77 10.82
C ASP A 155 -2.85 -8.29 10.93
N ILE A 156 -2.69 -8.97 9.79
CA ILE A 156 -2.44 -10.43 9.77
C ILE A 156 -1.11 -10.73 10.47
N LYS A 157 -0.05 -9.97 10.17
CA LYS A 157 1.27 -10.12 10.81
C LYS A 157 1.18 -9.97 12.32
N LEU A 158 0.52 -8.92 12.81
CA LEU A 158 0.31 -8.71 14.25
C LEU A 158 -0.43 -9.88 14.89
N SER A 159 -1.49 -10.40 14.25
CA SER A 159 -2.25 -11.55 14.76
C SER A 159 -1.38 -12.79 14.95
N ILE A 160 -0.45 -13.05 14.03
CA ILE A 160 0.46 -14.21 14.08
C ILE A 160 1.58 -13.96 15.09
N SER A 161 2.18 -12.76 15.09
CA SER A 161 3.28 -12.41 16.01
C SER A 161 2.86 -12.54 17.48
N LEU A 162 1.63 -12.18 17.83
CA LEU A 162 1.10 -12.36 19.20
C LEU A 162 0.79 -13.83 19.57
N CYS A 163 0.91 -14.74 18.62
CA CYS A 163 0.77 -16.19 18.82
C CYS A 163 2.11 -16.92 18.89
N VAL A 164 3.23 -16.24 18.67
CA VAL A 164 4.57 -16.85 18.78
C VAL A 164 4.86 -17.13 20.26
N PRO A 165 5.13 -18.40 20.64
CA PRO A 165 5.35 -18.78 22.03
C PRO A 165 6.81 -18.53 22.46
N GLU A 166 7.08 -18.69 23.75
CA GLU A 166 8.45 -18.66 24.28
C GLU A 166 9.35 -19.70 23.62
N MET A 167 10.64 -19.37 23.47
CA MET A 167 11.63 -20.28 22.90
C MET A 167 11.81 -21.51 23.81
N GLN A 168 11.76 -22.71 23.22
CA GLN A 168 11.90 -23.98 23.93
C GLN A 168 12.66 -24.99 23.06
N GLU A 169 13.26 -26.00 23.70
CA GLU A 169 13.92 -27.11 23.01
C GLU A 169 12.89 -28.14 22.55
N GLY A 170 12.85 -28.42 21.24
CA GLY A 170 11.90 -29.34 20.63
C GLY A 170 10.47 -28.79 20.44
N ASN A 171 9.63 -29.53 19.69
CA ASN A 171 8.25 -29.14 19.36
C ASN A 171 8.11 -27.75 18.70
N ASN A 172 9.03 -27.42 17.79
CA ASN A 172 9.09 -26.11 17.14
C ASN A 172 8.46 -26.09 15.73
N PHE A 173 7.97 -27.21 15.19
CA PHE A 173 7.41 -27.25 13.84
C PHE A 173 6.32 -26.19 13.60
N GLY A 174 5.37 -26.00 14.52
CA GLY A 174 4.35 -24.96 14.35
C GLY A 174 4.91 -23.54 14.47
N VAL A 175 5.99 -23.35 15.22
CA VAL A 175 6.71 -22.08 15.31
C VAL A 175 7.45 -21.81 13.99
N ASP A 176 8.06 -22.83 13.38
CA ASP A 176 8.70 -22.73 12.06
C ASP A 176 7.68 -22.36 10.97
N VAL A 177 6.46 -22.92 11.04
CA VAL A 177 5.35 -22.53 10.15
C VAL A 177 4.96 -21.07 10.35
N GLN A 178 4.84 -20.59 11.61
CA GLN A 178 4.57 -19.18 11.89
C GLN A 178 5.68 -18.29 11.30
N GLN A 179 6.94 -18.66 11.51
CA GLN A 179 8.09 -17.91 11.02
C GLN A 179 8.10 -17.81 9.48
N ALA A 180 7.88 -18.92 8.77
CA ALA A 180 7.81 -18.93 7.31
C ALA A 180 6.68 -18.04 6.76
N VAL A 181 5.52 -18.03 7.42
CA VAL A 181 4.41 -17.15 7.04
C VAL A 181 4.74 -15.68 7.33
N LEU A 182 5.36 -15.38 8.48
CA LEU A 182 5.80 -14.01 8.82
C LEU A 182 6.85 -13.48 7.83
N GLU A 183 7.80 -14.31 7.40
CA GLU A 183 8.78 -13.95 6.37
C GLU A 183 8.12 -13.65 5.03
N THR A 184 7.11 -14.45 4.65
CA THR A 184 6.34 -14.21 3.43
C THR A 184 5.56 -12.89 3.51
N LEU A 185 4.96 -12.57 4.67
CA LEU A 185 4.28 -11.30 4.91
C LEU A 185 5.24 -10.10 4.79
N LEU A 186 6.45 -10.22 5.34
CA LEU A 186 7.49 -9.19 5.19
C LEU A 186 7.89 -8.97 3.74
N TYR A 187 8.07 -10.06 2.98
CA TYR A 187 8.33 -9.99 1.55
C TYR A 187 7.21 -9.25 0.79
N PHE A 188 5.94 -9.52 1.10
CA PHE A 188 4.82 -8.78 0.50
C PHE A 188 4.86 -7.29 0.85
N GLU A 189 5.08 -6.92 2.11
CA GLU A 189 5.17 -5.51 2.50
C GLU A 189 6.30 -4.77 1.77
N GLU A 190 7.46 -5.40 1.61
CA GLU A 190 8.58 -4.81 0.89
C GLU A 190 8.26 -4.55 -0.58
N ASN A 191 7.60 -5.49 -1.26
CA ASN A 191 7.20 -5.30 -2.66
C ASN A 191 6.12 -4.23 -2.80
N VAL A 192 5.12 -4.23 -1.91
CA VAL A 192 4.06 -3.20 -1.92
C VAL A 192 4.64 -1.80 -1.70
N ARG A 193 5.62 -1.64 -0.80
CA ARG A 193 6.34 -0.36 -0.63
C ARG A 193 7.09 0.06 -1.90
N LYS A 194 7.78 -0.86 -2.57
CA LYS A 194 8.46 -0.59 -3.86
C LYS A 194 7.48 -0.14 -4.95
N TYR A 195 6.30 -0.73 -5.01
CA TYR A 195 5.25 -0.31 -5.95
C TYR A 195 4.76 1.11 -5.64
N ASN A 196 4.55 1.47 -4.37
CA ASN A 196 4.19 2.83 -3.96
C ASN A 196 5.26 3.87 -4.36
N ASP A 197 6.54 3.52 -4.22
CA ASP A 197 7.64 4.36 -4.69
C ASP A 197 7.59 4.50 -6.22
N SER A 198 7.35 3.40 -6.96
CA SER A 198 7.17 3.41 -8.43
C SER A 198 6.07 4.39 -8.85
N LEU A 199 4.89 4.33 -8.23
CA LEU A 199 3.77 5.25 -8.53
C LEU A 199 4.16 6.73 -8.32
N SER A 200 4.93 7.02 -7.29
CA SER A 200 5.38 8.38 -6.99
C SER A 200 6.36 8.92 -8.04
N THR A 201 7.18 8.04 -8.64
CA THR A 201 8.15 8.46 -9.66
C THR A 201 7.51 8.92 -10.96
N TYR A 202 6.28 8.48 -11.27
CA TYR A 202 5.55 8.86 -12.49
C TYR A 202 5.54 10.38 -12.71
N TYR A 203 5.13 11.13 -11.68
CA TYR A 203 4.96 12.58 -11.78
C TYR A 203 6.28 13.29 -12.11
N ILE A 204 7.37 12.88 -11.46
CA ILE A 204 8.70 13.44 -11.68
C ILE A 204 9.20 13.10 -13.09
N GLN A 205 9.06 11.84 -13.49
CA GLN A 205 9.52 11.35 -14.80
C GLN A 205 8.73 11.97 -15.96
N ARG A 206 7.42 12.17 -15.77
CA ARG A 206 6.59 12.90 -16.72
C ARG A 206 6.98 14.36 -16.82
N GLY A 207 7.19 15.03 -15.70
CA GLY A 207 7.61 16.43 -15.64
C GLY A 207 8.94 16.69 -16.37
N LYS A 208 9.91 15.77 -16.23
CA LYS A 208 11.18 15.82 -16.97
C LYS A 208 10.96 15.75 -18.49
N ARG A 209 10.13 14.83 -18.96
CA ARG A 209 9.81 14.69 -20.39
C ARG A 209 9.10 15.92 -20.95
N ILE A 210 8.15 16.50 -20.21
CA ILE A 210 7.49 17.76 -20.58
C ILE A 210 8.50 18.91 -20.67
N THR A 211 9.43 18.97 -19.72
CA THR A 211 10.51 19.96 -19.72
C THR A 211 11.37 19.83 -20.99
N ASP A 212 11.70 18.62 -21.42
CA ASP A 212 12.47 18.38 -22.64
C ASP A 212 11.71 18.82 -23.90
N ILE A 213 10.38 18.62 -23.94
CA ILE A 213 9.52 19.11 -25.02
C ILE A 213 9.54 20.65 -25.08
N TYR A 214 9.46 21.33 -23.93
CA TYR A 214 9.51 22.80 -23.90
C TYR A 214 10.87 23.38 -24.27
N LYS A 215 11.96 22.68 -23.93
CA LYS A 215 13.31 23.07 -24.34
C LYS A 215 13.50 22.89 -25.85
N ASN A 216 12.97 21.81 -26.40
CA ASN A 216 13.22 21.39 -27.78
C ASN A 216 11.92 21.05 -28.54
N PRO A 217 11.00 22.03 -28.75
CA PRO A 217 9.69 21.77 -29.34
C PRO A 217 9.74 21.26 -30.78
N GLN A 218 10.83 21.52 -31.51
CA GLN A 218 11.07 21.05 -32.87
C GLN A 218 11.36 19.55 -32.98
N ILE A 219 11.74 18.90 -31.86
CA ILE A 219 12.06 17.47 -31.84
C ILE A 219 10.79 16.69 -31.48
N SER A 220 10.12 16.14 -32.49
CA SER A 220 8.88 15.37 -32.32
C SER A 220 9.06 14.11 -31.44
N ASN A 221 10.26 13.52 -31.40
CA ASN A 221 10.59 12.36 -30.58
C ASN A 221 10.30 12.56 -29.09
N PHE A 222 10.44 13.79 -28.54
CA PHE A 222 10.12 14.03 -27.14
C PHE A 222 8.62 13.90 -26.85
N ARG A 223 7.75 14.31 -27.80
CA ARG A 223 6.30 14.09 -27.69
C ARG A 223 5.95 12.61 -27.76
N ASN A 224 6.56 11.88 -28.70
CA ASN A 224 6.38 10.43 -28.80
C ASN A 224 6.85 9.73 -27.52
N ALA A 225 7.99 10.13 -26.96
CA ALA A 225 8.50 9.56 -25.71
C ALA A 225 7.58 9.82 -24.51
N LEU A 226 6.92 10.98 -24.46
CA LEU A 226 5.90 11.26 -23.44
C LEU A 226 4.66 10.36 -23.62
N THR A 227 4.17 10.23 -24.85
CA THR A 227 3.05 9.34 -25.16
C THR A 227 3.35 7.88 -24.83
N THR A 228 4.51 7.37 -25.27
CA THR A 228 4.95 6.01 -24.94
C THR A 228 5.09 5.84 -23.44
N PHE A 229 5.68 6.82 -22.74
CA PHE A 229 5.80 6.75 -21.28
C PHE A 229 4.44 6.66 -20.58
N ASP A 230 3.45 7.48 -20.95
CA ASP A 230 2.09 7.41 -20.39
C ASP A 230 1.43 6.05 -20.71
N LEU A 231 1.66 5.47 -21.90
CA LEU A 231 1.16 4.13 -22.26
C LEU A 231 1.83 3.01 -21.45
N ASP A 232 3.14 3.08 -21.27
CA ASP A 232 3.91 2.11 -20.48
C ASP A 232 3.47 2.10 -19.01
N GLN A 233 2.96 3.22 -18.48
CA GLN A 233 2.41 3.24 -17.13
C GLN A 233 1.17 2.35 -16.97
N TYR A 234 0.36 2.15 -18.00
CA TYR A 234 -0.74 1.18 -17.89
C TYR A 234 -0.22 -0.25 -17.76
N VAL A 235 0.91 -0.56 -18.39
CA VAL A 235 1.55 -1.89 -18.27
C VAL A 235 2.09 -2.09 -16.86
N GLU A 236 2.77 -1.07 -16.31
CA GLU A 236 3.26 -1.07 -14.93
C GLU A 236 2.10 -1.26 -13.92
N LEU A 237 1.06 -0.42 -14.02
CA LEU A 237 -0.12 -0.51 -13.15
C LEU A 237 -0.80 -1.87 -13.25
N ARG A 238 -0.89 -2.43 -14.45
CA ARG A 238 -1.44 -3.77 -14.67
C ARG A 238 -0.58 -4.85 -14.00
N SER A 239 0.75 -4.74 -14.07
CA SER A 239 1.66 -5.66 -13.39
C SER A 239 1.44 -5.60 -11.88
N ILE A 240 1.38 -4.40 -11.30
CA ILE A 240 1.14 -4.18 -9.88
C ILE A 240 -0.20 -4.82 -9.45
N CYS A 241 -1.28 -4.62 -10.20
CA CYS A 241 -2.58 -5.24 -9.86
C CYS A 241 -2.57 -6.77 -9.98
N CYS A 242 -1.84 -7.34 -10.95
CA CYS A 242 -1.65 -8.79 -11.04
C CYS A 242 -0.93 -9.33 -9.79
N ASP A 243 0.16 -8.69 -9.41
CA ASP A 243 0.98 -9.07 -8.25
C ASP A 243 0.17 -8.94 -6.95
N LEU A 244 -0.58 -7.84 -6.77
CA LEU A 244 -1.48 -7.68 -5.61
C LEU A 244 -2.55 -8.76 -5.56
N ARG A 245 -3.18 -9.09 -6.70
CA ARG A 245 -4.16 -10.18 -6.76
C ARG A 245 -3.54 -11.52 -6.38
N GLU A 246 -2.33 -11.79 -6.86
CA GLU A 246 -1.59 -12.99 -6.50
C GLU A 246 -1.26 -13.02 -5.02
N PHE A 247 -0.77 -11.92 -4.45
CA PHE A 247 -0.52 -11.79 -3.01
C PHE A 247 -1.78 -12.07 -2.19
N TYR A 248 -2.94 -11.55 -2.59
CA TYR A 248 -4.19 -11.85 -1.91
C TYR A 248 -4.56 -13.35 -1.95
N TYR A 249 -4.38 -14.03 -3.09
CA TYR A 249 -4.57 -15.48 -3.17
C TYR A 249 -3.58 -16.25 -2.29
N GLN A 250 -2.31 -15.85 -2.31
CA GLN A 250 -1.27 -16.49 -1.50
C GLN A 250 -1.54 -16.28 0.00
N LEU A 251 -1.88 -15.06 0.43
CA LEU A 251 -2.28 -14.73 1.80
C LEU A 251 -3.45 -15.59 2.27
N TYR A 252 -4.52 -15.64 1.48
CA TYR A 252 -5.68 -16.46 1.79
C TYR A 252 -5.30 -17.93 1.99
N ASN A 253 -4.54 -18.49 1.04
CA ASN A 253 -4.13 -19.89 1.08
C ASN A 253 -3.18 -20.19 2.25
N LEU A 254 -2.16 -19.36 2.47
CA LEU A 254 -1.19 -19.53 3.55
C LEU A 254 -1.88 -19.46 4.91
N TYR A 255 -2.77 -18.51 5.10
CA TYR A 255 -3.49 -18.35 6.36
C TYR A 255 -4.45 -19.50 6.63
N THR A 256 -5.31 -19.84 5.66
CA THR A 256 -6.35 -20.86 5.84
C THR A 256 -5.79 -22.27 5.99
N LYS A 257 -4.76 -22.64 5.21
CA LYS A 257 -4.15 -23.98 5.29
C LYS A 257 -3.36 -24.21 6.57
N ASN A 258 -2.81 -23.15 7.17
CA ASN A 258 -1.97 -23.23 8.36
C ASN A 258 -2.66 -22.70 9.62
N PHE A 259 -3.95 -22.41 9.56
CA PHE A 259 -4.72 -21.70 10.59
C PHE A 259 -4.47 -22.22 12.01
N ASP A 260 -4.54 -23.54 12.21
CA ASP A 260 -4.33 -24.15 13.52
C ASP A 260 -2.93 -23.87 14.07
N LYS A 261 -1.89 -23.97 13.22
CA LYS A 261 -0.50 -23.72 13.60
C LYS A 261 -0.22 -22.23 13.81
N LEU A 262 -0.90 -21.37 13.07
CA LEU A 262 -0.77 -19.93 13.23
C LEU A 262 -1.32 -19.47 14.59
N LYS A 263 -2.42 -20.05 15.06
CA LYS A 263 -3.04 -19.70 16.36
C LYS A 263 -2.47 -20.48 17.53
N GLN A 264 -2.16 -21.76 17.33
CA GLN A 264 -1.67 -22.69 18.34
C GLN A 264 -0.52 -23.53 17.77
N PRO A 265 0.71 -22.98 17.76
CA PRO A 265 1.86 -23.63 17.11
C PRO A 265 2.33 -24.89 17.84
N ARG A 266 2.11 -24.96 19.16
CA ARG A 266 2.42 -26.14 19.97
C ARG A 266 1.13 -26.85 20.36
N THR A 267 1.08 -28.15 20.08
CA THR A 267 0.04 -29.01 20.64
C THR A 267 0.25 -29.06 22.14
N THR A 268 -0.70 -28.56 22.92
CA THR A 268 -0.77 -28.91 24.33
C THR A 268 -0.98 -30.42 24.37
N LYS A 269 -0.01 -31.16 24.93
CA LYS A 269 -0.30 -32.50 25.40
C LYS A 269 -1.39 -32.33 26.46
N ASN A 270 -2.66 -32.46 26.09
CA ASN A 270 -3.60 -33.01 27.03
C ASN A 270 -2.96 -34.32 27.47
N THR A 271 -2.63 -34.38 28.75
CA THR A 271 -2.24 -35.56 29.48
C THR A 271 -2.84 -36.81 28.84
N SER A 272 -1.96 -37.76 28.54
CA SER A 272 -2.29 -39.16 28.28
C SER A 272 -3.51 -39.58 29.10
N PHE A 273 -4.66 -39.73 28.44
CA PHE A 273 -5.73 -40.56 28.94
C PHE A 273 -5.64 -41.87 28.16
N PHE A 274 -4.95 -42.81 28.81
CA PHE A 274 -4.91 -44.26 28.61
C PHE A 274 -4.75 -44.80 27.19
#